data_AF-A0A2S9G9Y3-F1
#
_entry.id   AF-A0A2S9G9Y3-F1
#
_cell.length_a   1.000
_cell.length_b   1.000
_cell.length_c   1.000
_cell.angle_alpha   90.00
_cell.angle_beta   90.00
_cell.angle_gamma   90.00
#
_symmetry.space_group_name_H-M   'P 1'
#
loop_
_entity.id
_entity.type
_entity.pdbx_description
1 polymer ?
#
loop_
_entity_poly.entity_id
_entity_poly.type
_entity_poly.pdbx_seq_one_letter_code
_entity_poly.pdbx_strand_id
1 'polypeptide(L)'
;QAMSKRYDVPVLSVHAPCLLISQRVWGANPIPKLERSVRAAELLGAQTVVVHPPFRWQRRYAEGFSDQVAELEASSDVMVAVENM
;
A
#
# COMPACT_ATOMS: atom_id res chain seq x y z
N GLN A 1 -14.23 -5.35 -19.60
CA GLN A 1 -13.68 -3.99 -19.43
C GLN A 1 -13.65 -3.67 -17.93
N ALA A 2 -12.62 -2.98 -17.43
CA ALA A 2 -12.54 -2.57 -16.02
C ALA A 2 -13.74 -1.67 -15.64
N MET A 3 -14.37 -1.93 -14.49
CA MET A 3 -15.58 -1.19 -14.05
C MET A 3 -15.34 0.33 -14.02
N SER A 4 -14.18 0.75 -13.51
CA SER A 4 -13.73 2.14 -13.49
C SER A 4 -13.82 2.82 -14.88
N LYS A 5 -13.34 2.15 -15.94
CA LYS A 5 -13.39 2.67 -17.32
C LYS A 5 -14.81 2.71 -17.88
N ARG A 6 -15.66 1.75 -17.51
CA ARG A 6 -17.06 1.69 -17.98
C ARG A 6 -17.90 2.83 -17.43
N TYR A 7 -17.64 3.22 -16.18
CA TYR A 7 -18.43 4.22 -15.46
C TYR A 7 -17.72 5.57 -15.34
N ASP A 8 -16.56 5.73 -15.98
CA ASP A 8 -15.73 6.95 -15.94
C ASP A 8 -15.38 7.41 -14.51
N VAL A 9 -15.10 6.44 -13.63
CA VAL A 9 -14.70 6.69 -12.24
C VAL A 9 -13.26 6.20 -12.06
N PRO A 10 -12.23 7.06 -12.19
CA PRO A 10 -10.84 6.65 -12.06
C PRO A 10 -10.52 6.21 -10.62
N VAL A 11 -9.64 5.22 -10.48
CA VAL A 11 -9.11 4.84 -9.17
C VAL A 11 -7.94 5.78 -8.86
N LEU A 12 -8.10 6.63 -7.85
CA LEU A 12 -7.06 7.61 -7.49
C LEU A 12 -6.01 7.01 -6.55
N SER A 13 -6.45 6.13 -5.64
CA SER A 13 -5.59 5.57 -4.60
C SER A 13 -6.01 4.17 -4.20
N VAL A 14 -5.05 3.39 -3.67
CA VAL A 14 -5.26 2.09 -3.04
C VAL A 14 -4.85 2.17 -1.57
N HIS A 15 -5.72 1.76 -0.66
CA HIS A 15 -5.36 1.66 0.76
C HIS A 15 -4.80 0.28 1.06
N ALA A 16 -3.58 0.21 1.61
CA ALA A 16 -2.97 -1.05 1.98
C ALA A 16 -3.76 -1.76 3.10
N PRO A 17 -3.82 -3.10 3.12
CA PRO A 17 -4.59 -3.83 4.13
C PRO A 17 -4.05 -3.61 5.56
N CYS A 18 -4.85 -2.98 6.41
CA CYS A 18 -4.47 -2.63 7.79
C CYS A 18 -5.50 -3.02 8.86
N LEU A 19 -6.74 -3.36 8.49
CA LEU A 19 -7.84 -3.63 9.43
C LEU A 19 -7.77 -5.04 10.02
N LEU A 20 -8.24 -5.22 11.25
CA LEU A 20 -8.27 -6.51 11.97
C LEU A 20 -8.73 -7.72 11.12
N ILE A 21 -9.74 -7.52 10.25
CA ILE A 21 -10.27 -8.57 9.37
C ILE A 21 -9.40 -8.75 8.10
N SER A 22 -8.88 -7.65 7.55
CA SER A 22 -8.06 -7.67 6.32
C SER A 22 -6.55 -7.83 6.58
N GLN A 23 -6.13 -7.88 7.84
CA GLN A 23 -4.72 -8.01 8.25
C GLN A 23 -4.01 -9.24 7.69
N ARG A 24 -4.73 -10.28 7.28
CA ARG A 24 -4.14 -11.49 6.68
C ARG A 24 -4.32 -11.59 5.17
N VAL A 25 -4.98 -10.61 4.56
CA VAL A 25 -5.00 -10.50 3.10
C VAL A 25 -3.55 -10.38 2.64
N TRP A 26 -3.18 -11.22 1.68
CA TRP A 26 -1.81 -11.34 1.17
C TRP A 26 -0.77 -11.84 2.18
N GLY A 27 -1.20 -12.48 3.27
CA GLY A 27 -0.34 -13.16 4.25
C GLY A 27 -0.19 -12.39 5.56
N ALA A 28 0.60 -12.92 6.50
CA ALA A 28 0.83 -12.27 7.78
C ALA A 28 1.96 -11.23 7.74
N ASN A 29 2.97 -11.46 6.87
CA ASN A 29 4.14 -10.59 6.75
C ASN A 29 3.73 -9.23 6.12
N PRO A 30 4.02 -8.09 6.76
CA PRO A 30 3.70 -6.78 6.21
C PRO A 30 4.54 -6.40 4.98
N ILE A 31 5.77 -6.93 4.85
CA ILE A 31 6.70 -6.53 3.79
C ILE A 31 6.11 -6.82 2.39
N PRO A 32 5.70 -8.07 2.07
CA PRO A 32 5.13 -8.38 0.76
C PRO A 32 3.76 -7.74 0.51
N LYS A 33 3.08 -7.23 1.54
CA LYS A 33 1.78 -6.58 1.36
C LYS A 33 1.93 -5.22 0.74
N LEU A 34 2.97 -4.49 1.12
CA LEU A 34 3.19 -3.15 0.60
C LEU A 34 3.52 -3.22 -0.89
N GLU A 35 4.45 -4.09 -1.28
CA GLU A 35 4.76 -4.43 -2.68
C GLU A 35 3.49 -4.80 -3.47
N ARG A 36 2.64 -5.68 -2.91
CA ARG A 36 1.39 -6.08 -3.57
C ARG A 36 0.39 -4.94 -3.70
N SER A 37 0.38 -4.01 -2.75
CA SER A 37 -0.49 -2.83 -2.81
C SER A 37 -0.04 -1.86 -3.89
N VAL A 38 1.28 -1.63 -4.02
CA VAL A 38 1.88 -0.85 -5.13
C VAL A 38 1.54 -1.49 -6.47
N ARG A 39 1.78 -2.80 -6.62
CA ARG A 39 1.41 -3.52 -7.85
C ARG A 39 -0.09 -3.46 -8.16
N ALA A 40 -0.94 -3.49 -7.14
CA ALA A 40 -2.38 -3.32 -7.32
C ALA A 40 -2.72 -1.91 -7.81
N ALA A 41 -2.06 -0.87 -7.27
CA ALA A 41 -2.22 0.50 -7.73
C ALA A 41 -1.81 0.66 -9.20
N GLU A 42 -0.68 0.10 -9.61
CA GLU A 42 -0.22 0.10 -11.01
C GLU A 42 -1.25 -0.55 -11.95
N LEU A 43 -1.77 -1.73 -11.57
CA LEU A 43 -2.79 -2.43 -12.35
C LEU A 43 -4.11 -1.66 -12.47
N LEU A 44 -4.45 -0.87 -11.44
CA LEU A 44 -5.64 -0.03 -11.39
C LEU A 44 -5.43 1.35 -12.03
N GLY A 45 -4.18 1.74 -12.33
CA GLY A 45 -3.83 3.08 -12.79
C GLY A 45 -3.92 4.15 -11.69
N ALA A 46 -3.82 3.74 -10.42
CA ALA A 46 -3.81 4.64 -9.28
C ALA A 46 -2.41 5.22 -9.04
N GLN A 47 -2.34 6.46 -8.59
CA GLN A 47 -1.08 7.20 -8.40
C GLN A 47 -0.56 7.13 -6.96
N THR A 48 -1.39 6.66 -6.02
CA THR A 48 -1.04 6.65 -4.59
C THR A 48 -1.45 5.36 -3.91
N VAL A 49 -0.56 4.83 -3.08
CA VAL A 49 -0.87 3.84 -2.06
C VAL A 49 -0.85 4.50 -0.70
N VAL A 50 -1.91 4.31 0.09
CA VAL A 50 -1.99 4.82 1.46
C VAL A 50 -1.67 3.69 2.44
N VAL A 51 -0.83 3.96 3.42
CA VAL A 51 -0.43 3.03 4.48
C VAL A 51 -0.54 3.67 5.85
N HIS A 52 -0.75 2.87 6.89
CA HIS A 52 -0.56 3.33 8.25
C HIS A 52 0.87 3.05 8.73
N PRO A 53 1.40 3.87 9.63
CA PRO A 53 2.67 3.58 10.28
C PRO A 53 2.59 2.27 11.07
N PRO A 54 3.74 1.60 11.27
CA PRO A 54 3.83 0.41 12.10
C PRO A 54 3.36 0.71 13.54
N PHE A 55 2.72 -0.27 14.17
CA PHE A 55 2.31 -0.13 15.56
C PHE A 55 3.53 0.03 16.47
N ARG A 56 3.38 0.77 17.59
CA ARG A 56 4.45 1.02 18.57
C ARG A 56 5.15 -0.25 19.09
N TRP A 57 4.44 -1.39 19.15
CA TRP A 57 4.99 -2.66 19.60
C TRP A 57 5.71 -3.46 18.50
N GLN A 58 5.68 -3.03 17.24
CA GLN A 58 6.33 -3.69 16.10
C GLN A 58 7.73 -3.12 15.82
N ARG A 59 8.60 -3.06 16.84
CA ARG A 59 9.90 -2.38 16.77
C ARG A 59 10.76 -2.76 15.57
N ARG A 60 10.92 -4.07 15.30
CA ARG A 60 11.70 -4.58 14.15
C ARG A 60 11.15 -4.12 12.80
N TYR A 61 9.82 -4.05 12.67
CA TYR A 61 9.21 -3.58 11.43
C TYR A 61 9.34 -2.07 11.29
N ALA A 62 9.22 -1.33 12.41
CA ALA A 62 9.41 0.12 12.43
C ALA A 62 10.83 0.54 12.01
N GLU A 63 11.85 -0.22 12.40
CA GLU A 63 13.24 0.05 12.01
C GLU A 63 13.48 0.01 10.49
N GLY A 64 12.80 -0.88 9.76
CA GLY A 64 12.95 -1.03 8.30
C GLY A 64 11.86 -0.39 7.46
N PHE A 65 10.87 0.26 8.09
CA PHE A 65 9.68 0.75 7.38
C PHE A 65 10.01 1.92 6.44
N SER A 66 10.80 2.89 6.90
CA SER A 66 11.20 4.04 6.08
C SER A 66 11.98 3.60 4.85
N ASP A 67 12.90 2.65 5.03
CA ASP A 67 13.76 2.16 3.97
C ASP A 67 12.93 1.39 2.94
N GLN A 68 11.97 0.58 3.40
CA GLN A 68 11.03 -0.12 2.52
C GLN A 68 10.17 0.86 1.71
N VAL A 69 9.66 1.93 2.33
CA VAL A 69 8.88 2.95 1.63
C VAL A 69 9.74 3.64 0.57
N ALA A 70 10.96 4.04 0.92
CA ALA A 70 11.87 4.70 -0.01
C ALA A 70 12.28 3.79 -1.19
N GLU A 71 12.54 2.50 -0.93
CA GLU A 71 12.84 1.52 -1.98
C GLU A 71 11.67 1.36 -2.96
N LEU A 72 10.45 1.33 -2.44
CA LEU A 72 9.25 1.18 -3.26
C LEU A 72 8.98 2.42 -4.11
N GLU A 73 9.09 3.61 -3.55
CA GLU A 73 8.95 4.87 -4.29
C GLU A 73 10.07 5.04 -5.33
N ALA A 74 11.28 4.53 -5.08
CA ALA A 74 12.36 4.53 -6.08
C ALA A 74 12.13 3.54 -7.22
N SER A 75 11.31 2.50 -6.99
CA SER A 75 11.08 1.40 -7.94
C SER A 75 9.76 1.50 -8.73
N SER A 76 8.88 2.44 -8.39
CA SER A 76 7.55 2.59 -8.97
C SER A 76 7.18 4.08 -9.10
N ASP A 77 6.36 4.42 -10.10
CA ASP A 77 5.80 5.77 -10.26
C ASP A 77 4.65 6.05 -9.26
N VAL A 78 4.33 5.09 -8.37
CA VAL A 78 3.28 5.19 -7.36
C VAL A 78 3.84 5.79 -6.07
N MET A 79 3.21 6.87 -5.58
CA MET A 79 3.57 7.48 -4.30
C MET A 79 3.06 6.63 -3.12
N VAL A 80 3.87 6.48 -2.07
CA VAL A 80 3.47 5.76 -0.85
C VAL A 80 3.20 6.78 0.26
N ALA A 81 1.94 7.12 0.46
CA ALA A 81 1.49 8.07 1.46
C ALA A 81 1.27 7.40 2.82
N VAL A 82 1.95 7.88 3.86
CA VAL A 82 1.74 7.44 5.25
C VAL A 82 0.64 8.29 5.89
N GLU A 83 -0.51 7.68 6.20
CA GLU A 83 -1.62 8.34 6.88
C GLU A 83 -1.31 8.57 8.36
N ASN A 84 -1.58 9.80 8.85
CA ASN A 84 -1.41 10.14 10.25
C ASN A 84 -2.44 9.42 11.12
N MET A 85 -1.98 8.82 12.23
CA MET A 85 -2.79 8.02 13.16
C MET A 85 -2.65 8.51 14.60
#